data_AF-A0A2S0VP35-F1
#
_entry.id   AF-A0A2S0VP35-F1
#
_cell.length_a   1.000
_cell.length_b   1.000
_cell.length_c   1.000
_cell.angle_alpha   90.00
_cell.angle_beta   90.00
_cell.angle_gamma   90.00
#
_symmetry.space_group_name_H-M   'P 1'
#
loop_
_entity.id
_entity.type
_entity.pdbx_description
1 polymer ?
#
loop_
_entity_poly.entity_id
_entity_poly.type
_entity_poly.pdbx_seq_one_letter_code
_entity_poly.pdbx_strand_id
1 'polypeptide(L)'
;MTNNDILRRIRYTFNYNDAKMASILELVGYKVEPALITQWLKKEEDEAYVRCSDREFSNFLNGFIVEKRGKQEGKPLPKAEDHLNNNIILKKLKIALNLQSEELIAMISHGDFSISKHELSALFRNPQHHHFRECKDQLLRKFLSGMQVKYRGDSEVSSAGNQFSKAPKKPFNKTPKKPSDNPYANWQPSGNETVKVTKKSFSKPVKNKPKTRISKDNFKWPDMKN
;
A
#
# COMPACT_ATOMS: atom_id res chain seq x y z
N MET A 1 2.42 6.48 -0.99
CA MET A 1 2.25 5.11 -1.49
C MET A 1 1.13 4.54 -0.64
N THR A 2 0.13 3.86 -1.20
CA THR A 2 -1.00 3.36 -0.41
C THR A 2 -0.77 1.91 0.02
N ASN A 3 -1.40 1.47 1.11
CA ASN A 3 -1.34 0.07 1.55
C ASN A 3 -1.81 -0.87 0.43
N ASN A 4 -2.84 -0.47 -0.32
CA ASN A 4 -3.34 -1.16 -1.50
C ASN A 4 -2.27 -1.32 -2.60
N ASP A 5 -1.45 -0.29 -2.88
CA ASP A 5 -0.34 -0.40 -3.85
C ASP A 5 0.70 -1.43 -3.41
N ILE A 6 1.11 -1.38 -2.13
CA ILE A 6 2.09 -2.32 -1.59
C ILE A 6 1.52 -3.75 -1.61
N LEU A 7 0.25 -3.93 -1.25
CA LEU A 7 -0.43 -5.21 -1.28
C LEU A 7 -0.48 -5.80 -2.70
N ARG A 8 -0.80 -4.98 -3.71
CA ARG A 8 -0.76 -5.38 -5.13
C ARG A 8 0.63 -5.82 -5.57
N ARG A 9 1.67 -5.07 -5.18
CA ARG A 9 3.07 -5.41 -5.50
C ARG A 9 3.47 -6.74 -4.87
N ILE A 10 3.19 -6.96 -3.59
CA ILE A 10 3.46 -8.24 -2.91
C ILE A 10 2.73 -9.39 -3.61
N ARG A 11 1.43 -9.23 -3.88
CA ARG A 11 0.64 -10.23 -4.60
C ARG A 11 1.26 -10.58 -5.95
N TYR A 12 1.63 -9.57 -6.72
CA TYR A 12 2.28 -9.74 -8.00
C TYR A 12 3.64 -10.44 -7.82
N THR A 13 4.52 -9.97 -6.95
CA THR A 13 5.86 -10.54 -6.75
C THR A 13 5.83 -12.04 -6.45
N PHE A 14 4.91 -12.50 -5.60
CA PHE A 14 4.81 -13.91 -5.19
C PHE A 14 3.73 -14.71 -5.94
N ASN A 15 3.13 -14.12 -6.98
CA ASN A 15 2.06 -14.73 -7.77
C ASN A 15 0.91 -15.29 -6.91
N TYR A 16 0.47 -14.53 -5.90
CA TYR A 16 -0.61 -14.96 -5.03
C TYR A 16 -1.97 -14.74 -5.69
N ASN A 17 -2.87 -15.70 -5.50
CA ASN A 17 -4.29 -15.55 -5.77
C ASN A 17 -5.04 -15.09 -4.51
N ASP A 18 -6.31 -14.72 -4.69
CA ASP A 18 -7.10 -14.10 -3.63
C ASP A 18 -7.36 -15.09 -2.47
N ALA A 19 -7.53 -16.39 -2.78
CA ALA A 19 -7.66 -17.45 -1.78
C ALA A 19 -6.38 -17.61 -0.93
N LYS A 20 -5.19 -17.58 -1.56
CA LYS A 20 -3.91 -17.62 -0.85
C LYS A 20 -3.76 -16.40 0.06
N MET A 21 -4.12 -15.21 -0.42
CA MET A 21 -4.08 -14.00 0.42
C MET A 21 -5.03 -14.08 1.61
N ALA A 22 -6.23 -14.65 1.45
CA ALA A 22 -7.16 -14.90 2.56
C ALA A 22 -6.55 -15.87 3.58
N SER A 23 -5.95 -16.97 3.11
CA SER A 23 -5.29 -17.94 3.99
C SER A 23 -4.13 -17.32 4.79
N ILE A 24 -3.41 -16.35 4.22
CA ILE A 24 -2.33 -15.64 4.90
C ILE A 24 -2.87 -14.83 6.09
N LEU A 25 -4.01 -14.16 5.93
CA LEU A 25 -4.66 -13.42 7.01
C LEU A 25 -5.22 -14.35 8.09
N GLU A 26 -5.72 -15.52 7.69
CA GLU A 26 -6.21 -16.52 8.62
C GLU A 26 -5.11 -17.09 9.53
N LEU A 27 -3.84 -17.08 9.10
CA LEU A 27 -2.69 -17.48 9.94
C LEU A 27 -2.56 -16.64 11.22
N VAL A 28 -3.10 -15.41 11.23
CA VAL A 28 -3.16 -14.52 12.39
C VAL A 28 -4.57 -14.37 12.98
N GLY A 29 -5.50 -15.25 12.58
CA GLY A 29 -6.89 -15.24 13.05
C GLY A 29 -7.76 -14.13 12.45
N TYR A 30 -7.30 -13.46 11.38
CA TYR A 30 -8.08 -12.44 10.69
C TYR A 30 -8.80 -13.06 9.49
N LYS A 31 -10.08 -13.39 9.65
CA LYS A 31 -10.89 -13.96 8.57
C LYS A 31 -11.45 -12.86 7.68
N VAL A 32 -11.25 -13.02 6.38
CA VAL A 32 -11.79 -12.12 5.35
C VAL A 32 -12.41 -12.91 4.21
N GLU A 33 -13.46 -12.35 3.64
CA GLU A 33 -14.04 -12.87 2.40
C GLU A 33 -13.09 -12.59 1.22
N PRO A 34 -12.88 -13.55 0.30
CA PRO A 34 -12.05 -13.33 -0.88
C PRO A 34 -12.47 -12.11 -1.72
N ALA A 35 -13.76 -11.79 -1.73
CA ALA A 35 -14.30 -10.61 -2.41
C ALA A 35 -13.69 -9.29 -1.88
N LEU A 36 -13.46 -9.17 -0.56
CA LEU A 36 -12.84 -7.99 0.04
C LEU A 36 -11.38 -7.84 -0.42
N ILE A 37 -10.67 -8.96 -0.59
CA ILE A 37 -9.30 -8.94 -1.14
C ILE A 37 -9.33 -8.44 -2.58
N THR A 38 -10.25 -8.94 -3.40
CA THR A 38 -10.43 -8.44 -4.77
C THR A 38 -10.69 -6.92 -4.78
N GLN A 39 -11.53 -6.42 -3.88
CA GLN A 39 -11.82 -4.98 -3.72
C GLN A 39 -10.59 -4.16 -3.30
N TRP A 40 -9.76 -4.67 -2.38
CA TRP A 40 -8.49 -4.02 -2.00
C TRP A 40 -7.49 -3.94 -3.17
N LEU A 41 -7.55 -4.89 -4.09
CA LEU A 41 -6.66 -4.96 -5.25
C LEU A 41 -7.13 -4.11 -6.43
N LYS A 42 -8.36 -3.58 -6.40
CA LYS A 42 -8.85 -2.66 -7.42
C LYS A 42 -8.08 -1.34 -7.45
N LYS A 43 -8.15 -0.66 -8.59
CA LYS A 43 -7.62 0.70 -8.72
C LYS A 43 -8.54 1.69 -8.02
N GLU A 44 -8.02 2.84 -7.63
CA GLU A 44 -8.75 3.82 -6.81
C GLU A 44 -9.95 4.43 -7.56
N GLU A 45 -9.98 4.35 -8.89
CA GLU A 45 -11.06 4.85 -9.75
C GLU A 45 -12.19 3.81 -9.97
N ASP A 46 -12.01 2.57 -9.54
CA ASP A 46 -13.04 1.51 -9.65
C ASP A 46 -14.12 1.71 -8.57
N GLU A 47 -15.40 1.61 -8.93
CA GLU A 47 -16.51 1.79 -7.99
C GLU A 47 -16.51 0.75 -6.86
N ALA A 48 -15.94 -0.44 -7.09
CA ALA A 48 -15.79 -1.49 -6.10
C ALA A 48 -14.49 -1.37 -5.28
N TYR A 49 -13.73 -0.27 -5.44
CA TYR A 49 -12.51 -0.05 -4.69
C TYR A 49 -12.78 0.11 -3.19
N VAL A 50 -12.05 -0.66 -2.39
CA VAL A 50 -12.03 -0.50 -0.93
C VAL A 50 -10.61 -0.19 -0.48
N ARG A 51 -10.48 0.88 0.31
CA ARG A 51 -9.21 1.23 0.95
C ARG A 51 -8.84 0.16 1.98
N CYS A 52 -7.62 -0.38 1.88
CA CYS A 52 -7.05 -1.25 2.89
C CYS A 52 -6.49 -0.40 4.04
N SER A 53 -7.13 -0.48 5.20
CA SER A 53 -6.72 0.24 6.41
C SER A 53 -5.37 -0.26 6.93
N ASP A 54 -4.74 0.54 7.80
CA ASP A 54 -3.45 0.18 8.41
C ASP A 54 -3.55 -1.11 9.22
N ARG A 55 -4.66 -1.29 9.94
CA ARG A 55 -4.90 -2.49 10.75
C ARG A 55 -5.08 -3.74 9.88
N GLU A 56 -5.84 -3.64 8.81
CA GLU A 56 -6.01 -4.74 7.83
C GLU A 56 -4.68 -5.11 7.18
N PHE A 57 -3.92 -4.11 6.73
CA PHE A 57 -2.63 -4.35 6.11
C PHE A 57 -1.59 -4.88 7.12
N SER A 58 -1.65 -4.45 8.38
CA SER A 58 -0.81 -4.97 9.44
C SER A 58 -1.08 -6.46 9.70
N ASN A 59 -2.36 -6.86 9.76
CA ASN A 59 -2.73 -8.27 9.81
C ASN A 59 -2.16 -9.05 8.63
N PHE A 60 -2.26 -8.50 7.40
CA PHE A 60 -1.71 -9.15 6.21
C PHE A 60 -0.20 -9.35 6.33
N LEU A 61 0.54 -8.30 6.72
CA LEU A 61 2.00 -8.37 6.89
C LEU A 61 2.42 -9.33 8.00
N ASN A 62 1.67 -9.39 9.11
CA ASN A 62 1.91 -10.36 10.18
C ASN A 62 1.66 -11.79 9.69
N GLY A 63 0.55 -12.01 8.96
CA GLY A 63 0.27 -13.27 8.29
C GLY A 63 1.37 -13.66 7.30
N PHE A 64 1.89 -12.69 6.55
CA PHE A 64 2.97 -12.90 5.58
C PHE A 64 4.27 -13.31 6.26
N ILE A 65 4.59 -12.75 7.44
CA ILE A 65 5.71 -13.21 8.27
C ILE A 65 5.51 -14.68 8.67
N VAL A 66 4.31 -15.05 9.11
CA VAL A 66 4.00 -16.44 9.49
C VAL A 66 4.06 -17.38 8.28
N GLU A 67 3.60 -16.94 7.10
CA GLU A 67 3.65 -17.74 5.87
C GLU A 67 5.09 -18.05 5.45
N LYS A 68 5.98 -17.04 5.48
CA LYS A 68 7.37 -17.22 5.03
C LYS A 68 8.27 -17.89 6.05
N ARG A 69 8.02 -17.71 7.34
CA ARG A 69 8.91 -18.19 8.42
C ARG A 69 8.34 -19.36 9.21
N GLY A 70 7.06 -19.67 9.05
CA GLY A 70 6.34 -20.57 9.93
C GLY A 70 5.90 -19.90 11.24
N LYS A 71 5.02 -20.59 11.96
CA LYS A 71 4.61 -20.21 13.32
C LYS A 71 5.78 -20.44 14.27
N GLN A 72 6.14 -19.45 15.08
CA GLN A 72 7.13 -19.65 16.14
C GLN A 72 6.45 -20.35 17.31
N GLU A 73 6.84 -21.60 17.58
CA GLU A 73 6.32 -22.35 18.72
C GLU A 73 6.58 -21.58 20.03
N GLY A 74 5.55 -21.48 20.87
CA GLY A 74 5.64 -20.81 22.18
C GLY A 74 5.56 -19.28 22.19
N LYS A 75 5.40 -18.61 21.03
CA LYS A 75 5.17 -17.15 21.00
C LYS A 75 3.74 -16.81 20.60
N PRO A 76 3.14 -15.75 21.21
CA PRO A 76 1.84 -15.27 20.79
C PRO A 76 1.89 -14.76 19.35
N LEU A 77 0.75 -14.85 18.65
CA LEU A 77 0.62 -14.30 17.31
C LEU A 77 0.97 -12.80 17.34
N PRO A 78 1.68 -12.28 16.30
CA PRO A 78 2.00 -10.87 16.25
C PRO A 78 0.74 -10.01 16.27
N LYS A 79 0.64 -9.10 17.24
CA LYS A 79 -0.48 -8.15 17.33
C LYS A 79 -0.41 -7.18 16.15
N ALA A 80 -1.55 -6.92 15.52
CA ALA A 80 -1.65 -5.88 14.50
C ALA A 80 -1.44 -4.49 15.12
N GLU A 81 -0.66 -3.66 14.44
CA GLU A 81 -0.54 -2.25 14.77
C GLU A 81 -1.76 -1.48 14.26
N ASP A 82 -2.23 -0.51 15.05
CA ASP A 82 -3.34 0.36 14.66
C ASP A 82 -2.92 1.43 13.63
N HIS A 83 -1.63 1.77 13.61
CA HIS A 83 -1.04 2.74 12.69
C HIS A 83 0.19 2.14 12.01
N LEU A 84 0.20 2.18 10.68
CA LEU A 84 1.35 1.75 9.88
C LEU A 84 2.10 2.95 9.33
N ASN A 85 3.42 2.83 9.35
CA ASN A 85 4.31 3.71 8.61
C ASN A 85 5.27 2.88 7.76
N ASN A 86 5.94 3.54 6.82
CA ASN A 86 6.87 2.88 5.90
C ASN A 86 8.02 2.15 6.61
N ASN A 87 8.47 2.64 7.78
CA ASN A 87 9.50 1.97 8.57
C ASN A 87 9.00 0.62 9.11
N ILE A 88 7.78 0.57 9.64
CA ILE A 88 7.14 -0.65 10.14
C ILE A 88 6.92 -1.62 8.99
N ILE A 89 6.41 -1.16 7.86
CA ILE A 89 6.18 -1.99 6.66
C ILE A 89 7.51 -2.59 6.18
N LEU A 90 8.55 -1.78 5.99
CA LEU A 90 9.87 -2.24 5.57
C LEU A 90 10.45 -3.26 6.57
N LYS A 91 10.28 -3.01 7.87
CA LYS A 91 10.73 -3.93 8.92
C LYS A 91 10.01 -5.28 8.86
N LYS A 92 8.68 -5.28 8.68
CA LYS A 92 7.90 -6.53 8.55
C LYS A 92 8.28 -7.31 7.29
N LEU A 93 8.46 -6.62 6.16
CA LEU A 93 8.90 -7.26 4.91
C LEU A 93 10.32 -7.84 5.03
N LYS A 94 11.25 -7.11 5.66
CA LYS A 94 12.59 -7.60 6.00
C LYS A 94 12.52 -8.89 6.81
N ILE A 95 11.69 -8.91 7.86
CA ILE A 95 11.52 -10.07 8.73
C ILE A 95 10.92 -11.23 7.93
N ALA A 96 9.82 -11.00 7.19
CA ALA A 96 9.13 -12.04 6.43
C ALA A 96 10.07 -12.73 5.44
N LEU A 97 10.87 -11.96 4.71
CA LEU A 97 11.77 -12.48 3.68
C LEU A 97 13.14 -12.90 4.19
N ASN A 98 13.37 -12.86 5.52
CA ASN A 98 14.64 -13.19 6.17
C ASN A 98 15.86 -12.43 5.60
N LEU A 99 15.66 -11.16 5.26
CA LEU A 99 16.65 -10.37 4.53
C LEU A 99 17.76 -9.85 5.45
N GLN A 100 19.00 -10.06 5.02
CA GLN A 100 20.17 -9.41 5.62
C GLN A 100 20.28 -7.95 5.18
N SER A 101 21.07 -7.17 5.91
CA SER A 101 21.25 -5.75 5.62
C SER A 101 21.84 -5.53 4.23
N GLU A 102 22.80 -6.38 3.84
CA GLU A 102 23.47 -6.38 2.54
C GLU A 102 22.48 -6.64 1.40
N GLU A 103 21.60 -7.63 1.56
CA GLU A 103 20.58 -7.95 0.57
C GLU A 103 19.57 -6.81 0.43
N LEU A 104 19.19 -6.20 1.55
CA LEU A 104 18.24 -5.09 1.54
C LEU A 104 18.84 -3.85 0.88
N ILE A 105 20.13 -3.58 1.08
CA ILE A 105 20.87 -2.56 0.32
C ILE A 105 20.87 -2.92 -1.16
N ALA A 106 21.23 -4.16 -1.52
CA ALA A 106 21.28 -4.59 -2.93
C ALA A 106 19.92 -4.43 -3.65
N MET A 107 18.81 -4.72 -2.98
CA MET A 107 17.47 -4.53 -3.56
C MET A 107 17.07 -3.07 -3.68
N ILE A 108 17.58 -2.19 -2.80
CA ILE A 108 17.29 -0.76 -2.87
C ILE A 108 18.19 -0.06 -3.89
N SER A 109 19.43 -0.55 -4.04
CA SER A 109 20.44 -0.03 -4.95
C SER A 109 20.03 -0.31 -6.39
N HIS A 110 19.32 0.66 -6.98
CA HIS A 110 18.88 0.61 -8.37
C HIS A 110 19.11 1.97 -9.04
N GLY A 111 19.85 1.96 -10.15
CA GLY A 111 20.34 3.15 -10.84
C GLY A 111 21.33 3.94 -9.97
N ASP A 112 21.20 5.26 -9.96
CA ASP A 112 22.10 6.16 -9.20
C ASP A 112 21.79 6.25 -7.70
N PHE A 113 20.89 5.40 -7.19
CA PHE A 113 20.50 5.42 -5.79
C PHE A 113 21.31 4.39 -5.01
N SER A 114 22.00 4.85 -3.95
CA SER A 114 22.68 3.97 -3.00
C SER A 114 22.34 4.39 -1.56
N ILE A 115 22.32 3.40 -0.66
CA ILE A 115 22.13 3.61 0.77
C ILE A 115 23.22 2.86 1.53
N SER A 116 23.88 3.54 2.47
CA SER A 116 24.91 2.97 3.33
C SER A 116 24.31 2.11 4.45
N LYS A 117 25.13 1.24 5.05
CA LYS A 117 24.72 0.43 6.21
C LYS A 117 24.25 1.28 7.40
N HIS A 118 24.88 2.44 7.62
CA HIS A 118 24.52 3.34 8.72
C HIS A 118 23.15 3.99 8.51
N GLU A 119 22.87 4.45 7.29
CA GLU A 119 21.57 5.01 6.91
C GLU A 119 20.49 3.94 6.98
N LEU A 120 20.80 2.71 6.55
CA LEU A 120 19.86 1.61 6.66
C LEU A 120 19.52 1.28 8.11
N SER A 121 20.53 1.19 8.97
CA SER A 121 20.34 0.96 10.40
C SER A 121 19.44 2.04 11.03
N ALA A 122 19.60 3.30 10.60
CA ALA A 122 18.81 4.43 11.08
C ALA A 122 17.30 4.29 10.86
N LEU A 123 16.87 3.56 9.82
CA LEU A 123 15.45 3.31 9.50
C LEU A 123 14.78 2.36 10.50
N PHE A 124 15.55 1.48 11.14
CA PHE A 124 15.03 0.46 12.05
C PHE A 124 15.18 0.83 13.52
N ARG A 125 15.74 2.01 13.82
CA ARG A 125 15.86 2.54 15.18
C ARG A 125 14.49 2.94 15.75
N ASN A 126 14.44 3.10 17.06
CA ASN A 126 13.24 3.59 17.75
C ASN A 126 12.94 5.05 17.32
N PRO A 127 11.69 5.43 16.99
CA PRO A 127 11.36 6.79 16.57
C PRO A 127 11.84 7.94 17.46
N GLN A 128 12.03 7.71 18.76
CA GLN A 128 12.55 8.72 19.71
C GLN A 128 14.09 8.86 19.69
N HIS A 129 14.80 7.99 18.98
CA HIS A 129 16.27 8.02 18.93
C HIS A 129 16.78 9.15 18.03
N HIS A 130 17.86 9.83 18.45
CA HIS A 130 18.43 10.98 17.72
C HIS A 130 18.87 10.66 16.29
N HIS A 131 19.37 9.44 16.06
CA HIS A 131 19.68 8.92 14.73
C HIS A 131 18.57 8.09 14.08
N PHE A 132 17.30 8.24 14.51
CA PHE A 132 16.18 7.65 13.79
C PHE A 132 15.92 8.41 12.49
N ARG A 133 15.61 7.68 11.42
CA ARG A 133 15.23 8.27 10.14
C ARG A 133 13.94 7.65 9.63
N GLU A 134 13.06 8.51 9.13
CA GLU A 134 11.81 8.09 8.51
C GLU A 134 12.08 7.49 7.13
N CYS A 135 11.45 6.34 6.87
CA CYS A 135 11.49 5.68 5.57
C CYS A 135 10.57 6.42 4.61
N LYS A 136 11.17 7.09 3.61
CA LYS A 136 10.40 7.78 2.57
C LYS A 136 9.77 6.78 1.61
N ASP A 137 8.64 7.17 1.04
CA ASP A 137 7.95 6.37 0.03
C ASP A 137 8.84 5.96 -1.15
N GLN A 138 9.74 6.83 -1.59
CA GLN A 138 10.64 6.53 -2.71
C GLN A 138 11.59 5.38 -2.39
N LEU A 139 12.09 5.33 -1.15
CA LEU A 139 12.94 4.25 -0.69
C LEU A 139 12.17 2.94 -0.67
N LEU A 140 10.95 2.96 -0.12
CA LEU A 140 10.11 1.77 -0.05
C LEU A 140 9.68 1.31 -1.45
N ARG A 141 9.44 2.21 -2.40
CA ARG A 141 9.19 1.88 -3.81
C ARG A 141 10.37 1.17 -4.46
N LYS A 142 11.60 1.69 -4.29
CA LYS A 142 12.82 1.06 -4.81
C LYS A 142 13.01 -0.34 -4.23
N PHE A 143 12.83 -0.49 -2.91
CA PHE A 143 12.84 -1.79 -2.26
C PHE A 143 11.83 -2.77 -2.87
N LEU A 144 10.58 -2.34 -3.08
CA LEU A 144 9.55 -3.20 -3.66
C LEU A 144 9.83 -3.57 -5.13
N SER A 145 10.41 -2.66 -5.91
CA SER A 145 10.91 -2.97 -7.27
C SER A 145 12.04 -4.00 -7.20
N GLY A 146 13.07 -3.81 -6.36
CA GLY A 146 14.13 -4.80 -6.19
C GLY A 146 13.64 -6.15 -5.67
N MET A 147 12.61 -6.14 -4.81
CA MET A 147 11.93 -7.36 -4.35
C MET A 147 11.24 -8.07 -5.53
N GLN A 148 10.56 -7.34 -6.41
CA GLN A 148 9.95 -7.91 -7.61
C GLN A 148 11.01 -8.53 -8.53
N VAL A 149 12.09 -7.81 -8.81
CA VAL A 149 13.21 -8.32 -9.64
C VAL A 149 13.77 -9.62 -9.04
N LYS A 150 14.06 -9.62 -7.73
CA LYS A 150 14.70 -10.75 -7.03
C LYS A 150 13.83 -12.01 -6.98
N TYR A 151 12.53 -11.87 -6.68
CA TYR A 151 11.66 -13.03 -6.42
C TYR A 151 10.80 -13.44 -7.61
N ARG A 152 10.51 -12.54 -8.54
CA ARG A 152 9.75 -12.84 -9.77
C ARG A 152 10.68 -13.17 -10.94
N GLY A 153 11.86 -12.55 -10.99
CA GLY A 153 12.76 -12.61 -12.14
C GLY A 153 12.47 -11.56 -13.23
N ASP A 154 11.62 -10.57 -12.94
CA ASP A 154 11.38 -9.44 -13.83
C ASP A 154 12.62 -8.54 -13.81
N SER A 155 13.57 -8.75 -14.73
CA SER A 155 14.66 -7.80 -14.94
C SER A 155 14.08 -6.48 -15.44
N GLU A 156 14.21 -5.40 -14.66
CA GLU A 156 13.75 -4.06 -15.06
C GLU A 156 14.58 -3.57 -16.26
N VAL A 157 14.09 -3.81 -17.47
CA VAL A 157 14.36 -2.91 -18.60
C VAL A 157 13.37 -1.77 -18.46
N SER A 158 13.81 -0.60 -17.96
CA SER A 158 13.33 0.75 -18.38
C SER A 158 13.77 1.86 -17.42
N SER A 159 14.93 2.45 -17.69
CA SER A 159 15.03 3.91 -17.70
C SER A 159 14.45 4.42 -19.02
N ALA A 160 13.51 5.36 -18.96
CA ALA A 160 12.86 6.09 -20.07
C ALA A 160 11.81 5.33 -20.90
N GLY A 161 10.57 5.86 -20.88
CA GLY A 161 9.56 5.60 -21.91
C GLY A 161 8.31 4.89 -21.40
N ASN A 162 7.29 5.67 -21.06
CA ASN A 162 5.90 5.21 -21.06
C ASN A 162 5.54 4.80 -22.50
N GLN A 163 5.72 3.53 -22.85
CA GLN A 163 5.18 2.90 -24.05
C GLN A 163 4.61 1.54 -23.70
N PHE A 164 3.42 1.53 -23.10
CA PHE A 164 2.53 0.37 -23.25
C PHE A 164 2.15 0.27 -24.73
N SER A 165 2.77 -0.68 -25.41
CA SER A 165 2.47 -1.09 -26.78
C SER A 165 1.05 -1.66 -26.86
N LYS A 166 0.19 -0.90 -27.54
CA LYS A 166 -0.96 -1.30 -28.38
C LYS A 166 -1.67 -2.61 -27.99
N ALA A 167 -2.78 -2.48 -27.26
CA ALA A 167 -3.87 -3.44 -27.37
C ALA A 167 -4.40 -3.48 -28.82
N PRO A 168 -4.73 -4.66 -29.39
CA PRO A 168 -5.33 -4.75 -30.71
C PRO A 168 -6.71 -4.09 -30.68
N LYS A 169 -6.89 -3.02 -31.47
CA LYS A 169 -8.20 -2.38 -31.68
C LYS A 169 -9.10 -3.35 -32.45
N LYS A 170 -10.06 -3.99 -31.77
CA LYS A 170 -11.24 -4.53 -32.45
C LYS A 170 -12.08 -3.34 -32.97
N PRO A 171 -12.60 -3.38 -34.20
CA PRO A 171 -13.41 -2.30 -34.73
C PRO A 171 -14.70 -2.19 -33.92
N PHE A 172 -14.94 -1.00 -33.38
CA PHE A 172 -16.15 -0.66 -32.64
C PHE A 172 -17.27 -0.35 -33.65
N ASN A 173 -18.06 -1.35 -34.04
CA ASN A 173 -19.28 -1.12 -34.80
C ASN A 173 -20.33 -0.51 -33.87
N LYS A 174 -20.65 0.78 -34.08
CA LYS A 174 -21.77 1.46 -33.44
C LYS A 174 -23.08 0.98 -34.07
N THR A 175 -23.92 0.30 -33.29
CA THR A 175 -25.37 0.31 -33.50
C THR A 175 -26.04 0.81 -32.22
N PRO A 176 -26.96 1.80 -32.29
CA PRO A 176 -27.62 2.34 -31.12
C PRO A 176 -28.65 1.35 -30.57
N LYS A 177 -28.56 1.00 -29.29
CA LYS A 177 -29.63 0.26 -28.59
C LYS A 177 -30.83 1.18 -28.37
N LYS A 178 -32.03 0.68 -28.67
CA LYS A 178 -33.32 1.35 -28.45
C LYS A 178 -33.64 1.48 -26.95
N PRO A 179 -34.48 2.44 -26.52
CA PRO A 179 -34.66 2.83 -25.12
C PRO A 179 -35.60 1.93 -24.28
N SER A 180 -35.88 0.68 -24.67
CA SER A 180 -36.94 -0.14 -24.05
C SER A 180 -36.50 -1.13 -22.97
N ASP A 181 -35.20 -1.27 -22.70
CA ASP A 181 -34.70 -2.29 -21.74
C ASP A 181 -33.93 -1.68 -20.56
N ASN A 182 -34.42 -0.57 -19.98
CA ASN A 182 -33.94 -0.11 -18.68
C ASN A 182 -34.93 -0.55 -17.58
N PRO A 183 -34.57 -1.50 -16.69
CA PRO A 183 -35.45 -2.03 -15.66
C PRO A 183 -35.78 -1.05 -14.52
N TYR A 184 -35.37 0.21 -14.59
CA TYR A 184 -35.62 1.25 -13.58
C TYR A 184 -36.44 2.46 -14.09
N ALA A 185 -37.13 2.36 -15.22
CA ALA A 185 -37.86 3.49 -15.82
C ALA A 185 -39.16 3.91 -15.08
N ASN A 186 -39.68 3.11 -14.14
CA ASN A 186 -41.01 3.32 -13.53
C ASN A 186 -41.01 3.64 -12.03
N TRP A 187 -39.91 4.16 -11.47
CA TRP A 187 -39.91 4.57 -10.05
C TRP A 187 -40.36 6.04 -9.89
N GLN A 188 -41.55 6.24 -9.34
CA GLN A 188 -42.05 7.54 -8.89
C GLN A 188 -42.05 7.58 -7.35
N PRO A 189 -41.45 8.61 -6.70
CA PRO A 189 -41.58 8.78 -5.27
C PRO A 189 -42.95 9.39 -4.93
N SER A 190 -43.79 8.65 -4.20
CA SER A 190 -44.95 9.21 -3.51
C SER A 190 -44.48 9.92 -2.23
N GLY A 191 -44.84 11.19 -2.05
CA GLY A 191 -44.67 11.88 -0.77
C GLY A 191 -44.07 13.26 -0.91
N ASN A 192 -44.95 14.24 -1.03
CA ASN A 192 -44.70 15.67 -0.90
C ASN A 192 -44.67 16.07 0.59
N GLU A 193 -43.49 16.05 1.21
CA GLU A 193 -43.24 16.78 2.46
C GLU A 193 -42.11 17.79 2.27
N THR A 194 -42.48 19.07 2.31
CA THR A 194 -41.56 20.21 2.28
C THR A 194 -40.84 20.31 3.62
N VAL A 195 -39.58 19.89 3.68
CA VAL A 195 -38.70 20.17 4.82
C VAL A 195 -37.97 21.49 4.59
N LYS A 196 -38.29 22.50 5.41
CA LYS A 196 -37.63 23.81 5.43
C LYS A 196 -36.19 23.67 5.91
N VAL A 197 -35.22 24.01 5.06
CA VAL A 197 -33.80 24.06 5.41
C VAL A 197 -33.49 25.35 6.18
N THR A 198 -33.31 25.25 7.50
CA THR A 198 -32.72 26.32 8.32
C THR A 198 -31.20 26.18 8.38
N LYS A 199 -30.49 27.22 7.95
CA LYS A 199 -29.01 27.31 7.98
C LYS A 199 -28.50 27.32 9.43
N LYS A 200 -27.73 26.30 9.82
CA LYS A 200 -27.02 26.27 11.11
C LYS A 200 -25.65 26.90 10.95
N SER A 201 -25.38 27.96 11.72
CA SER A 201 -24.12 28.69 11.77
C SER A 201 -23.02 27.84 12.44
N PHE A 202 -21.87 27.71 11.78
CA PHE A 202 -20.67 27.09 12.34
C PHE A 202 -19.70 28.18 12.81
N SER A 203 -19.39 28.19 14.10
CA SER A 203 -18.32 29.02 14.70
C SER A 203 -16.94 28.44 14.40
N LYS A 204 -15.97 29.32 14.10
CA LYS A 204 -14.58 28.97 13.75
C LYS A 204 -13.80 28.41 14.96
N PRO A 205 -12.97 27.37 14.80
CA PRO A 205 -12.06 26.93 15.85
C PRO A 205 -10.81 27.83 15.93
N VAL A 206 -10.32 28.00 17.16
CA VAL A 206 -9.22 28.88 17.61
C VAL A 206 -7.84 28.34 17.18
N LYS A 207 -6.94 29.25 16.78
CA LYS A 207 -5.54 28.95 16.38
C LYS A 207 -4.65 28.78 17.62
N ASN A 208 -4.00 27.63 17.78
CA ASN A 208 -2.86 27.48 18.69
C ASN A 208 -1.55 27.34 17.89
N LYS A 209 -0.55 28.18 18.23
CA LYS A 209 0.79 28.19 17.63
C LYS A 209 1.60 26.94 18.04
N PRO A 210 2.31 26.25 17.12
CA PRO A 210 3.32 25.29 17.51
C PRO A 210 4.61 25.98 17.97
N LYS A 211 5.18 25.48 19.08
CA LYS A 211 6.51 25.82 19.57
C LYS A 211 7.59 25.34 18.58
N THR A 212 8.63 26.15 18.41
CA THR A 212 9.76 25.96 17.49
C THR A 212 10.47 24.62 17.70
N ARG A 213 10.60 23.81 16.64
CA ARG A 213 11.47 22.63 16.58
C ARG A 213 12.80 23.03 15.97
N ILE A 214 13.88 22.73 16.68
CA ILE A 214 15.27 22.81 16.19
C ILE A 214 15.41 21.86 14.99
N SER A 215 16.09 22.33 13.94
CA SER A 215 16.04 21.84 12.56
C SER A 215 16.59 20.42 12.34
N LYS A 216 15.95 19.68 11.44
CA LYS A 216 16.29 18.31 11.01
C LYS A 216 17.30 18.28 9.85
N ASP A 217 17.92 19.41 9.52
CA ASP A 217 18.35 19.72 8.15
C ASP A 217 19.83 19.49 7.83
N ASN A 218 20.57 18.72 8.63
CA ASN A 218 21.97 18.39 8.30
C ASN A 218 22.16 17.00 7.66
N PHE A 219 21.11 16.42 7.06
CA PHE A 219 21.25 15.20 6.28
C PHE A 219 20.41 15.26 5.01
N LYS A 220 21.11 15.50 3.90
CA LYS A 220 20.54 15.56 2.56
C LYS A 220 20.43 14.13 2.04
N TRP A 221 19.21 13.66 1.81
CA TRP A 221 19.03 12.46 1.00
C TRP A 221 19.76 12.69 -0.34
N PRO A 222 20.47 11.70 -0.89
CA PRO A 222 21.06 11.86 -2.23
C PRO A 222 19.97 12.39 -3.16
N ASP A 223 20.29 13.41 -3.96
CA ASP A 223 19.30 14.17 -4.74
C ASP A 223 18.46 13.20 -5.61
N MET A 224 17.25 12.92 -5.15
CA MET A 224 16.32 12.02 -5.83
C MET A 224 15.60 12.86 -6.89
N LYS A 225 16.05 12.81 -8.15
CA LYS A 225 15.36 13.46 -9.27
C LYS A 225 13.95 12.86 -9.39
N ASN A 226 12.93 13.74 -9.41
CA ASN A 226 11.53 13.39 -9.60
C ASN A 226 11.24 12.88 -11.01
#